data_AF-X1I4P6-F1
#
_entry.id   AF-X1I4P6-F1
#
_cell.length_a   1.000
_cell.length_b   1.000
_cell.length_c   1.000
_cell.angle_alpha   90.00
_cell.angle_beta   90.00
_cell.angle_gamma   90.00
#
_symmetry.space_group_name_H-M   'P 1'
#
loop_
_entity.id
_entity.type
_entity.pdbx_description
1 polymer ?
#
loop_
_entity_poly.entity_id
_entity_poly.type
_entity_poly.pdbx_seq_one_letter_code
_entity_poly.pdbx_strand_id
1 'polypeptide(L)'
;YIVGNKDIIKQLRKIHEWMVLCCNYVAQKTATAALTGPQGWVEDIRHDFENNRNFVYAAISKIPGISCVKSKGGPYIFLNISGLNMGPEECSKYLLREFGIPAESGSYFQSKSHVRIPFGGADETLHKFVDRLKVAIDKYLRKSGSIS
;
A
#
# COMPACT_ATOMS: atom_id res chain seq x y z
N TYR A 1 20.01 -3.92 -2.42
CA TYR A 1 21.44 -3.57 -2.22
C TYR A 1 21.61 -3.10 -0.78
N ILE A 2 22.84 -3.05 -0.27
CA ILE A 2 23.13 -2.55 1.08
C ILE A 2 24.25 -1.51 0.95
N VAL A 3 24.07 -0.35 1.55
CA VAL A 3 25.10 0.69 1.68
C VAL A 3 25.40 0.83 3.17
N GLY A 4 26.67 0.77 3.56
CA GLY A 4 27.06 0.75 4.97
C GLY A 4 28.56 0.52 5.18
N ASN A 5 28.94 0.26 6.43
CA ASN A 5 30.33 0.05 6.81
C ASN A 5 30.94 -1.16 6.06
N LYS A 6 32.15 -0.97 5.54
CA LYS A 6 32.86 -1.96 4.70
C LYS A 6 33.09 -3.29 5.43
N ASP A 7 33.45 -3.26 6.70
CA ASP A 7 33.73 -4.47 7.48
C ASP A 7 32.45 -5.26 7.75
N ILE A 8 31.35 -4.57 8.02
CA ILE A 8 30.01 -5.19 8.16
C ILE A 8 29.59 -5.83 6.83
N ILE A 9 29.69 -5.10 5.72
CA ILE A 9 29.33 -5.61 4.37
C ILE A 9 30.15 -6.87 4.04
N LYS A 10 31.43 -6.91 4.39
CA LYS A 10 32.28 -8.07 4.17
C LYS A 10 31.77 -9.32 4.91
N GLN A 11 31.30 -9.17 6.15
CA GLN A 11 30.73 -10.31 6.88
C GLN A 11 29.36 -10.71 6.32
N LEU A 12 28.49 -9.75 5.99
CA LEU A 12 27.19 -10.02 5.37
C LEU A 12 27.31 -10.77 4.04
N ARG A 13 28.35 -10.46 3.24
CA ARG A 13 28.62 -11.17 1.98
C ARG A 13 28.86 -12.67 2.20
N LYS A 14 29.63 -13.04 3.23
CA LYS A 14 29.88 -14.46 3.55
C LYS A 14 28.57 -15.21 3.86
N ILE A 15 27.67 -14.57 4.60
CA ILE A 15 26.35 -15.15 4.92
C ILE A 15 25.50 -15.28 3.64
N HIS A 16 25.47 -14.22 2.83
CA HIS A 16 24.71 -14.19 1.59
C HIS A 16 25.14 -15.29 0.60
N GLU A 17 26.44 -15.58 0.51
CA GLU A 17 26.98 -16.66 -0.34
C GLU A 17 26.39 -18.04 0.04
N TRP A 18 26.20 -18.32 1.33
CA TRP A 18 25.61 -19.57 1.79
C TRP A 18 24.08 -19.61 1.74
N MET A 19 23.40 -18.47 1.78
CA MET A 19 21.94 -18.41 1.74
C MET A 19 21.35 -18.36 0.33
N VAL A 20 21.97 -17.57 -0.55
CA VAL A 20 21.40 -17.20 -1.87
C VAL A 20 22.44 -17.29 -2.99
N LEU A 21 23.73 -17.47 -2.67
CA LEU A 21 24.88 -17.37 -3.58
C LEU A 21 25.04 -15.96 -4.18
N CYS A 22 24.21 -15.60 -5.15
CA CYS A 22 24.27 -14.32 -5.85
C CYS A 22 22.90 -13.91 -6.42
N CYS A 23 22.77 -12.64 -6.78
CA CYS A 23 21.61 -12.17 -7.53
C CYS A 23 21.69 -12.68 -8.98
N ASN A 24 20.55 -12.99 -9.59
CA ASN A 24 20.47 -13.42 -10.99
C ASN A 24 21.21 -12.43 -11.93
N TYR A 25 21.99 -12.96 -12.87
CA TYR A 25 22.82 -12.16 -13.79
C TYR A 25 21.99 -11.20 -14.67
N VAL A 26 20.87 -11.66 -15.22
CA VAL A 26 19.97 -10.85 -16.04
C VAL A 26 19.41 -9.69 -15.20
N ALA A 27 18.95 -9.96 -13.98
CA ALA A 27 18.47 -8.93 -13.06
C ALA A 27 19.55 -7.88 -12.74
N GLN A 28 20.81 -8.29 -12.55
CA GLN A 28 21.92 -7.34 -12.35
C GLN A 28 22.15 -6.45 -13.57
N LYS A 29 22.08 -7.01 -14.79
CA LYS A 29 22.20 -6.23 -16.03
C LYS A 29 21.03 -5.27 -16.22
N THR A 30 19.80 -5.70 -15.97
CA THR A 30 18.61 -4.84 -16.02
C THR A 30 18.69 -3.73 -14.98
N ALA A 31 19.10 -4.04 -13.74
CA ALA A 31 19.28 -3.03 -12.70
C ALA A 31 20.33 -1.99 -13.09
N THR A 32 21.43 -2.41 -13.72
CA THR A 32 22.46 -1.50 -14.23
C THR A 32 21.87 -0.56 -15.29
N ALA A 33 21.17 -1.11 -16.29
CA ALA A 33 20.53 -0.32 -17.34
C ALA A 33 19.48 0.65 -16.79
N ALA A 34 18.69 0.22 -15.80
CA ALA A 34 17.69 1.07 -15.15
C ALA A 34 18.32 2.20 -14.34
N LEU A 35 19.50 2.00 -13.73
CA LEU A 35 20.19 3.00 -12.92
C LEU A 35 21.02 3.99 -13.75
N THR A 36 21.59 3.56 -14.87
CA THR A 36 22.50 4.40 -15.68
C THR A 36 21.89 4.91 -16.98
N GLY A 37 20.74 4.38 -17.39
CA GLY A 37 20.00 4.84 -18.55
C GLY A 37 19.20 6.12 -18.31
N PRO A 38 18.37 6.55 -19.28
CA PRO A 38 17.49 7.71 -19.13
C PRO A 38 16.57 7.57 -17.91
N GLN A 39 16.46 8.63 -17.12
CA GLN A 39 15.72 8.63 -15.85
C GLN A 39 14.34 9.33 -15.93
N GLY A 40 13.94 9.88 -17.09
CA GLY A 40 12.70 10.67 -17.22
C GLY A 40 11.44 9.95 -16.72
N TRP A 41 11.37 8.64 -16.97
CA TRP A 41 10.27 7.78 -16.53
C TRP A 41 10.04 7.78 -15.01
N VAL A 42 11.07 8.06 -14.21
CA VAL A 42 10.95 8.11 -12.74
C VAL A 42 10.05 9.26 -12.32
N GLU A 43 10.19 10.41 -12.96
CA GLU A 43 9.40 11.60 -12.65
C GLU A 43 7.96 11.47 -13.16
N ASP A 44 7.76 10.82 -14.31
CA ASP A 44 6.44 10.49 -14.83
C ASP A 44 5.67 9.59 -13.84
N ILE A 45 6.30 8.48 -13.42
CA ILE A 45 5.72 7.57 -12.43
C ILE A 45 5.49 8.28 -11.08
N ARG A 46 6.39 9.16 -10.67
CA ARG A 46 6.23 9.95 -9.43
C ARG A 46 4.98 10.82 -9.50
N HIS A 47 4.75 11.52 -10.61
CA HIS A 47 3.54 12.32 -10.82
C HIS A 47 2.27 11.48 -10.82
N ASP A 48 2.27 10.34 -11.50
CA ASP A 48 1.13 9.42 -11.53
C ASP A 48 0.75 8.95 -10.12
N PHE A 49 1.72 8.48 -9.33
CA PHE A 49 1.47 8.07 -7.95
C PHE A 49 1.02 9.23 -7.05
N GLU A 50 1.55 10.44 -7.26
CA GLU A 50 1.12 11.62 -6.52
C GLU A 50 -0.34 11.99 -6.82
N ASN A 51 -0.73 12.00 -8.10
CA ASN A 51 -2.09 12.27 -8.53
C ASN A 51 -3.06 11.23 -7.98
N ASN A 52 -2.70 9.95 -8.11
CA ASN A 52 -3.47 8.83 -7.58
C ASN A 52 -3.65 8.93 -6.06
N ARG A 53 -2.57 9.24 -5.32
CA ARG A 53 -2.63 9.45 -3.88
C ARG A 53 -3.55 10.61 -3.52
N ASN A 54 -3.44 11.74 -4.22
CA ASN A 54 -4.24 12.93 -3.95
C ASN A 54 -5.74 12.64 -4.15
N PHE A 55 -6.09 11.98 -5.25
CA PHE A 55 -7.45 11.56 -5.55
C PHE A 55 -8.02 10.64 -4.47
N VAL A 56 -7.31 9.55 -4.15
CA VAL A 56 -7.79 8.57 -3.17
C VAL A 56 -7.91 9.17 -1.77
N TYR A 57 -6.92 9.97 -1.35
CA TYR A 57 -6.99 10.69 -0.07
C TYR A 57 -8.22 11.59 0.01
N ALA A 58 -8.44 12.44 -1.01
CA ALA A 58 -9.58 13.34 -1.04
C ALA A 58 -10.93 12.61 -1.05
N ALA A 59 -10.99 11.42 -1.66
CA ALA A 59 -12.19 10.59 -1.62
C ALA A 59 -12.42 9.96 -0.25
N ILE A 60 -11.38 9.36 0.36
CA ILE A 60 -11.47 8.74 1.69
C ILE A 60 -11.86 9.76 2.76
N SER A 61 -11.33 10.99 2.70
CA SER A 61 -11.68 12.06 3.65
C SER A 61 -13.17 12.43 3.66
N LYS A 62 -13.94 12.00 2.66
CA LYS A 62 -15.39 12.24 2.55
C LYS A 62 -16.23 11.05 3.03
N ILE A 63 -15.62 9.93 3.40
CA ILE A 63 -16.35 8.72 3.81
C ILE A 63 -16.42 8.68 5.35
N PRO A 64 -17.62 8.76 5.96
CA PRO A 64 -17.77 8.67 7.40
C PRO A 64 -17.26 7.33 7.97
N GLY A 65 -16.79 7.34 9.21
CA GLY A 65 -16.34 6.14 9.93
C GLY A 65 -14.92 5.67 9.60
N ILE A 66 -14.30 6.22 8.55
CA ILE A 66 -12.90 5.94 8.19
C ILE A 66 -12.11 7.22 7.98
N SER A 67 -10.78 7.13 8.10
CA SER A 67 -9.87 8.23 7.80
C SER A 67 -8.49 7.70 7.42
N CYS A 68 -7.65 8.52 6.81
CA CYS A 68 -6.24 8.19 6.63
C CYS A 68 -5.39 9.45 6.68
N VAL A 69 -4.10 9.28 6.97
CA VAL A 69 -3.12 10.35 6.83
C VAL A 69 -2.68 10.40 5.37
N LYS A 70 -2.53 11.62 4.81
CA LYS A 70 -1.99 11.79 3.47
C LYS A 70 -0.53 11.33 3.45
N SER A 71 -0.25 10.21 2.79
CA SER A 71 1.10 9.62 2.76
C SER A 71 2.09 10.55 2.04
N LYS A 72 3.32 10.63 2.54
CA LYS A 72 4.39 11.37 1.84
C LYS A 72 5.00 10.60 0.67
N GLY A 73 4.69 9.30 0.57
CA GLY A 73 5.14 8.42 -0.50
C GLY A 73 4.60 7.01 -0.32
N GLY A 74 4.95 6.13 -1.26
CA GLY A 74 4.52 4.74 -1.30
C GLY A 74 3.09 4.55 -1.84
N PRO A 75 2.83 3.44 -2.55
CA PRO A 75 1.53 3.15 -3.18
C PRO A 75 0.55 2.51 -2.19
N TYR A 76 0.53 2.96 -0.93
CA TYR A 76 -0.30 2.37 0.13
C TYR A 76 -1.04 3.43 0.94
N ILE A 77 -2.27 3.10 1.33
CA ILE A 77 -3.04 3.82 2.33
C ILE A 77 -3.06 2.99 3.60
N PHE A 78 -2.79 3.65 4.72
CA PHE A 78 -3.03 3.09 6.04
C PHE A 78 -4.34 3.66 6.56
N LEU A 79 -5.42 2.92 6.31
CA LEU A 79 -6.79 3.34 6.56
C LEU A 79 -7.14 3.09 8.01
N ASN A 80 -7.42 4.15 8.77
CA ASN A 80 -7.98 4.07 10.10
C ASN A 80 -9.47 3.67 10.00
N ILE A 81 -9.81 2.57 10.66
CA ILE A 81 -11.12 1.96 10.70
C ILE A 81 -11.75 2.01 12.10
N SER A 82 -11.19 2.79 13.03
CA SER A 82 -11.69 2.86 14.41
C SER A 82 -13.15 3.29 14.49
N GLY A 83 -13.64 4.11 13.55
CA GLY A 83 -15.04 4.53 13.48
C GLY A 83 -16.02 3.43 13.05
N LEU A 84 -15.51 2.27 12.61
CA LEU A 84 -16.33 1.11 12.28
C LEU A 84 -16.53 0.16 13.47
N ASN A 85 -15.79 0.35 14.57
CA ASN A 85 -15.74 -0.61 15.68
C ASN A 85 -15.46 -2.06 15.23
N MET A 86 -14.71 -2.21 14.14
CA MET A 86 -14.40 -3.48 13.50
C MET A 86 -12.92 -3.82 13.70
N GLY A 87 -12.61 -5.10 13.93
CA GLY A 87 -11.23 -5.57 14.03
C GLY A 87 -10.51 -5.52 12.66
N PRO A 88 -9.20 -5.22 12.60
CA PRO A 88 -8.43 -5.18 11.34
C PRO A 88 -8.49 -6.44 10.48
N GLU A 89 -8.47 -7.62 11.09
CA GLU A 89 -8.56 -8.90 10.37
C GLU A 89 -9.97 -9.14 9.79
N GLU A 90 -11.00 -8.75 10.54
CA GLU A 90 -12.38 -8.81 10.09
C GLU A 90 -12.58 -7.85 8.91
N CYS A 91 -12.06 -6.63 9.01
CA CYS A 91 -12.11 -5.62 7.95
C CYS A 91 -11.42 -6.07 6.68
N SER A 92 -10.20 -6.60 6.82
CA SER A 92 -9.45 -7.16 5.69
C SER A 92 -10.25 -8.24 4.96
N LYS A 93 -10.85 -9.19 5.70
CA LYS A 93 -11.65 -10.27 5.11
C LYS A 93 -12.95 -9.75 4.49
N TYR A 94 -13.62 -8.81 5.14
CA TYR A 94 -14.86 -8.20 4.65
C TYR A 94 -14.65 -7.49 3.31
N LEU A 95 -13.66 -6.58 3.26
CA LEU A 95 -13.30 -5.82 2.07
C LEU A 95 -12.93 -6.73 0.90
N LEU A 96 -12.15 -7.78 1.16
CA LEU A 96 -11.73 -8.72 0.12
C LEU A 96 -12.90 -9.59 -0.38
N ARG A 97 -13.66 -10.21 0.53
CA ARG A 97 -14.68 -11.20 0.15
C ARG A 97 -15.93 -10.59 -0.47
N GLU A 98 -16.37 -9.44 0.03
CA GLU A 98 -17.62 -8.83 -0.45
C GLU A 98 -17.40 -7.80 -1.55
N PHE A 99 -16.25 -7.13 -1.58
CA PHE A 99 -15.99 -5.99 -2.48
C PHE A 99 -14.77 -6.19 -3.38
N GLY A 100 -14.02 -7.28 -3.21
CA GLY A 100 -12.81 -7.55 -3.99
C GLY A 100 -11.70 -6.53 -3.75
N ILE A 101 -11.66 -5.90 -2.57
CA ILE A 101 -10.64 -4.93 -2.21
C ILE A 101 -9.55 -5.65 -1.41
N PRO A 102 -8.32 -5.77 -1.94
CA PRO A 102 -7.22 -6.37 -1.19
C PRO A 102 -6.81 -5.42 -0.06
N ALA A 103 -6.92 -5.89 1.17
CA ALA A 103 -6.52 -5.16 2.36
C ALA A 103 -5.73 -6.09 3.28
N GLU A 104 -4.61 -5.62 3.80
CA GLU A 104 -3.86 -6.32 4.84
C GLU A 104 -4.25 -5.79 6.22
N SER A 105 -4.37 -6.70 7.19
CA SER A 105 -4.63 -6.33 8.57
C SER A 105 -3.51 -5.44 9.11
N GLY A 106 -3.88 -4.36 9.80
CA GLY A 106 -2.94 -3.52 10.55
C GLY A 106 -2.20 -4.26 11.66
N SER A 107 -2.67 -5.44 12.08
CA SER A 107 -2.03 -6.25 13.12
C SER A 107 -0.59 -6.64 12.76
N TYR A 108 -0.30 -6.88 11.48
CA TYR A 108 1.06 -7.14 10.97
C TYR A 108 1.99 -5.93 11.11
N PHE A 109 1.41 -4.73 11.31
CA PHE A 109 2.10 -3.46 11.51
C PHE A 109 1.91 -2.93 12.94
N GLN A 110 1.54 -3.81 13.88
CA GLN A 110 1.31 -3.48 15.30
C GLN A 110 0.18 -2.43 15.51
N SER A 111 -0.79 -2.36 14.59
CA SER A 111 -1.96 -1.47 14.70
C SER A 111 -3.26 -2.26 14.84
N LYS A 112 -4.06 -1.90 15.85
CA LYS A 112 -5.37 -2.53 16.12
C LYS A 112 -6.54 -1.81 15.45
N SER A 113 -6.29 -0.68 14.80
CA SER A 113 -7.35 0.20 14.28
C SER A 113 -7.17 0.53 12.80
N HIS A 114 -6.27 -0.16 12.10
CA HIS A 114 -5.96 0.15 10.71
C HIS A 114 -5.98 -1.07 9.81
N VAL A 115 -6.17 -0.83 8.52
CA VAL A 115 -5.87 -1.78 7.43
C VAL A 115 -4.98 -1.09 6.40
N ARG A 116 -4.06 -1.85 5.80
CA ARG A 116 -3.19 -1.36 4.72
C ARG A 116 -3.76 -1.77 3.38
N ILE A 117 -4.00 -0.81 2.50
CA ILE A 117 -4.58 -1.05 1.17
C ILE A 117 -3.60 -0.51 0.11
N PRO A 118 -3.14 -1.33 -0.85
CA PRO A 118 -2.40 -0.84 -2.00
C PRO A 118 -3.32 -0.04 -2.93
N PHE A 119 -2.77 1.01 -3.54
CA PHE A 119 -3.45 1.77 -4.59
C PHE A 119 -2.50 2.04 -5.75
N GLY A 120 -3.05 2.16 -6.95
CA GLY A 120 -2.30 2.45 -8.17
C GLY A 120 -2.99 1.88 -9.40
N GLY A 121 -2.33 2.03 -10.55
CA GLY A 121 -2.87 1.65 -11.84
C GLY A 121 -3.65 2.79 -12.49
N ALA A 122 -4.43 2.46 -13.52
CA ALA A 122 -5.18 3.42 -14.31
C ALA A 122 -6.29 4.11 -13.50
N ASP A 123 -6.64 5.33 -13.91
CA ASP A 123 -7.67 6.16 -13.27
C ASP A 123 -8.99 5.42 -13.05
N GLU A 124 -9.44 4.65 -14.05
CA GLU A 124 -10.68 3.87 -13.96
C GLU A 124 -10.66 2.86 -12.80
N THR A 125 -9.51 2.21 -12.57
CA THR A 125 -9.32 1.26 -11.48
C THR A 125 -9.42 1.96 -10.12
N LEU A 126 -8.86 3.17 -10.01
CA LEU A 126 -8.90 3.96 -8.78
C LEU A 126 -10.30 4.48 -8.47
N HIS A 127 -11.04 4.94 -9.48
CA HIS A 127 -12.43 5.35 -9.31
C HIS A 127 -13.29 4.18 -8.83
N LYS A 128 -13.19 3.02 -9.51
CA LYS A 128 -13.88 1.78 -9.08
C LYS A 128 -13.50 1.35 -7.67
N PHE A 129 -12.23 1.47 -7.30
CA PHE A 129 -11.76 1.17 -5.95
C PHE A 129 -12.43 2.07 -4.90
N VAL A 130 -12.40 3.39 -5.12
CA VAL A 130 -13.02 4.37 -4.22
C VAL A 130 -14.52 4.15 -4.09
N ASP A 131 -15.21 3.90 -5.20
CA ASP A 131 -16.66 3.64 -5.21
C ASP A 131 -17.00 2.39 -4.40
N ARG A 132 -16.27 1.29 -4.63
CA ARG A 132 -16.44 0.05 -3.87
C ARG A 132 -16.16 0.25 -2.39
N LEU A 133 -15.10 0.98 -2.04
CA LEU A 133 -14.76 1.27 -0.65
C LEU A 133 -15.87 2.06 0.02
N LYS A 134 -16.38 3.11 -0.64
CA LYS A 134 -17.50 3.90 -0.13
C LYS A 134 -18.74 3.06 0.13
N VAL A 135 -19.13 2.21 -0.82
CA VAL A 135 -20.28 1.30 -0.66
C VAL A 135 -20.05 0.29 0.46
N ALA A 136 -18.84 -0.25 0.59
CA ALA A 136 -18.51 -1.18 1.67
C ALA A 136 -18.68 -0.55 3.05
N ILE A 137 -18.13 0.65 3.24
CA ILE A 137 -18.23 1.35 4.52
C ILE A 137 -19.68 1.73 4.83
N ASP A 138 -20.41 2.30 3.86
CA ASP A 138 -21.82 2.67 4.02
C ASP A 138 -22.70 1.46 4.37
N LYS A 139 -22.51 0.33 3.67
CA LYS A 139 -23.21 -0.93 3.95
C LYS A 139 -22.94 -1.42 5.38
N TYR A 140 -21.69 -1.37 5.83
CA TYR A 140 -21.34 -1.82 7.17
C TYR A 140 -21.93 -0.91 8.25
N LEU A 141 -21.82 0.41 8.08
CA LEU A 141 -22.36 1.38 9.03
C LEU A 141 -23.88 1.26 9.19
N ARG A 142 -24.64 1.08 8.10
CA ARG A 142 -26.08 0.81 8.16
C ARG A 142 -26.41 -0.49 8.89
N LYS A 143 -25.64 -1.56 8.65
CA LYS A 143 -25.84 -2.86 9.34
C LYS A 143 -25.55 -2.76 10.84
N SER A 144 -24.55 -1.96 11.22
CA SER A 144 -24.13 -1.79 12.62
C SER A 144 -25.02 -0.84 13.44
N GLY A 145 -26.03 -0.19 12.83
CA GLY A 145 -26.89 0.79 13.50
C GLY A 145 -26.19 2.11 13.83
N SER A 146 -25.02 2.38 13.25
CA SER A 146 -24.19 3.56 13.56
C SER A 146 -24.58 4.81 12.74
N ILE A 147 -25.59 4.72 11.88
CA ILE A 147 -26.19 5.84 11.16
C ILE A 147 -27.71 5.73 11.39
N SER A 148 -28.23 6.61 12.25
CA SER A 148 -29.65 6.94 12.36
C SER A 148 -29.90 8.25 11.62
#